data_AF-A0A378BVD3-F1
#
_entry.id   AF-A0A378BVD3-F1
#
_cell.length_a   1.000
_cell.length_b   1.000
_cell.length_c   1.000
_cell.angle_alpha   90.00
_cell.angle_beta   90.00
_cell.angle_gamma   90.00
#
_symmetry.space_group_name_H-M   'P 1'
#
loop_
_entity.id
_entity.type
_entity.pdbx_description
1 polymer ?
#
loop_
_entity_poly.entity_id
_entity_poly.type
_entity_poly.pdbx_seq_one_letter_code
_entity_poly.pdbx_strand_id
1 'polypeptide(L)'
;MKRAIKTPSEEYAKIGLQKDGKYLQINSNILQIENELYAPIRPKRVTRRGETPSDALLRGGIEYIEVRSLDINPFSPIGVDAQQVRFLDLFMVWCALADAPEMSSDELLCTRTNWNRVILEGRKPGLTLGIGCESAQFPLAQVGKDLFRDLRRVAQTLDSIHGGQAYQQVCDELLACFDDPELTFSARILRSMIEEGIGGTGRALADRYRTQLREEPLEILSEDDFIAERDASVARQKKVEAEDSEPFEALLARHA
;
A
#
# COMPACT_ATOMS: atom_id res chain seq x y z
N MET A 1 -15.12 -10.23 -6.13
CA MET A 1 -13.83 -10.61 -6.76
C MET A 1 -13.99 -11.66 -7.86
N LYS A 2 -14.36 -12.92 -7.55
CA LYS A 2 -14.49 -14.01 -8.54
C LYS A 2 -15.35 -13.70 -9.77
N ARG A 3 -16.36 -12.84 -9.64
CA ARG A 3 -17.15 -12.36 -10.78
C ARG A 3 -16.33 -11.47 -11.71
N ALA A 4 -15.56 -10.51 -11.18
CA ALA A 4 -14.81 -9.54 -11.97
C ALA A 4 -13.73 -10.19 -12.85
N ILE A 5 -13.03 -11.20 -12.33
CA ILE A 5 -12.04 -11.99 -13.11
C ILE A 5 -12.68 -12.87 -14.20
N LYS A 6 -14.00 -13.04 -14.21
CA LYS A 6 -14.76 -13.81 -15.21
C LYS A 6 -15.64 -12.94 -16.11
N THR A 7 -15.61 -11.61 -15.94
CA THR A 7 -16.43 -10.70 -16.73
C THR A 7 -15.61 -10.24 -17.93
N PRO A 8 -16.01 -10.54 -19.18
CA PRO A 8 -15.32 -10.04 -20.37
C PRO A 8 -15.34 -8.51 -20.47
N SER A 9 -14.28 -7.92 -21.02
CA SER A 9 -14.18 -6.49 -21.32
C SER A 9 -14.11 -6.27 -22.84
N GLU A 10 -15.04 -5.49 -23.40
CA GLU A 10 -15.03 -5.14 -24.83
C GLU A 10 -13.77 -4.32 -25.19
N GLU A 11 -13.32 -3.46 -24.29
CA GLU A 11 -12.12 -2.64 -24.47
C GLU A 11 -10.87 -3.53 -24.58
N TYR A 12 -10.71 -4.50 -23.69
CA TYR A 12 -9.55 -5.40 -23.72
C TYR A 12 -9.63 -6.45 -24.81
N ALA A 13 -10.85 -6.84 -25.22
CA ALA A 13 -11.04 -7.69 -26.38
C ALA A 13 -10.54 -7.03 -27.68
N LYS A 14 -10.68 -5.70 -27.82
CA LYS A 14 -10.16 -4.95 -29.00
C LYS A 14 -8.63 -4.96 -29.10
N ILE A 15 -7.93 -5.12 -27.98
CA ILE A 15 -6.46 -5.28 -27.98
C ILE A 15 -6.06 -6.62 -28.60
N GLY A 16 -6.90 -7.65 -28.43
CA GLY A 16 -6.65 -9.03 -28.86
C GLY A 16 -5.77 -9.80 -27.88
N LEU A 17 -5.98 -11.12 -27.78
CA LEU A 17 -5.20 -11.97 -26.87
C LEU A 17 -3.77 -12.20 -27.38
N GLN A 18 -3.61 -12.30 -28.70
CA GLN A 18 -2.33 -12.50 -29.36
C GLN A 18 -2.20 -11.57 -30.57
N LYS A 19 -0.94 -11.22 -30.87
CA LYS A 19 -0.56 -10.53 -32.11
C LYS A 19 0.78 -11.08 -32.58
N ASP A 20 0.85 -11.43 -33.87
CA ASP A 20 2.06 -11.98 -34.51
C ASP A 20 2.66 -13.19 -33.74
N GLY A 21 1.79 -14.07 -33.22
CA GLY A 21 2.19 -15.27 -32.46
C GLY A 21 2.66 -15.01 -31.03
N LYS A 22 2.52 -13.78 -30.51
CA LYS A 22 2.88 -13.42 -29.13
C LYS A 22 1.63 -13.10 -28.31
N TYR A 23 1.55 -13.65 -27.11
CA TYR A 23 0.53 -13.28 -26.12
C TYR A 23 0.72 -11.82 -25.67
N LEU A 24 -0.38 -11.06 -25.70
CA LEU A 24 -0.43 -9.67 -25.25
C LEU A 24 -1.01 -9.53 -23.84
N GLN A 25 -1.83 -10.50 -23.44
CA GLN A 25 -2.57 -10.54 -22.17
C GLN A 25 -2.84 -12.01 -21.78
N ILE A 26 -3.23 -12.26 -20.53
CA ILE A 26 -3.60 -13.59 -20.02
C ILE A 26 -5.00 -13.97 -20.52
N ASN A 27 -5.95 -13.05 -20.38
CA ASN A 27 -7.32 -13.11 -20.89
C ASN A 27 -7.79 -11.69 -21.20
N SER A 28 -9.01 -11.52 -21.72
CA SER A 28 -9.62 -10.21 -22.00
C SER A 28 -10.77 -9.87 -21.04
N ASN A 29 -10.67 -10.29 -19.78
CA ASN A 29 -11.66 -9.98 -18.73
C ASN A 29 -11.35 -8.62 -18.09
N ILE A 30 -12.31 -8.05 -17.35
CA ILE A 30 -12.13 -6.80 -16.59
C ILE A 30 -10.91 -6.87 -15.66
N LEU A 31 -10.62 -8.05 -15.12
CA LEU A 31 -9.39 -8.36 -14.40
C LEU A 31 -8.83 -9.68 -14.94
N GLN A 32 -7.55 -9.72 -15.30
CA GLN A 32 -6.85 -10.92 -15.73
C GLN A 32 -6.64 -11.89 -14.57
N ILE A 33 -6.20 -11.35 -13.43
CA ILE A 33 -6.01 -12.07 -12.17
C ILE A 33 -6.46 -11.20 -10.99
N GLU A 34 -6.64 -11.83 -9.83
CA GLU A 34 -7.07 -11.14 -8.61
C GLU A 34 -6.13 -10.01 -8.18
N ASN A 35 -4.84 -10.09 -8.50
CA ASN A 35 -3.87 -9.07 -8.09
C ASN A 35 -4.06 -7.73 -8.82
N GLU A 36 -4.77 -7.71 -9.95
CA GLU A 36 -5.03 -6.53 -10.77
C GLU A 36 -6.08 -5.58 -10.17
N LEU A 37 -6.85 -6.02 -9.16
CA LEU A 37 -7.81 -5.13 -8.47
C LEU A 37 -7.09 -4.04 -7.67
N TYR A 38 -6.86 -2.88 -8.26
CA TYR A 38 -6.31 -1.72 -7.54
C TYR A 38 -7.25 -1.29 -6.42
N ALA A 39 -6.80 -1.48 -5.18
CA ALA A 39 -7.53 -1.13 -3.96
C ALA A 39 -6.56 -0.54 -2.93
N PRO A 40 -6.97 0.48 -2.15
CA PRO A 40 -6.11 1.14 -1.16
C PRO A 40 -5.79 0.24 0.04
N ILE A 41 -6.65 -0.73 0.34
CA ILE A 41 -6.45 -1.75 1.38
C ILE A 41 -7.02 -3.08 0.89
N ARG A 42 -6.37 -4.20 1.22
CA ARG A 42 -6.81 -5.55 0.81
C ARG A 42 -6.84 -6.53 1.98
N PRO A 43 -7.89 -7.35 2.11
CA PRO A 43 -7.87 -8.51 3.00
C PRO A 43 -6.96 -9.59 2.42
N LYS A 44 -6.16 -10.25 3.27
CA LYS A 44 -5.19 -11.24 2.84
C LYS A 44 -5.16 -12.46 3.74
N ARG A 45 -4.72 -13.57 3.14
CA ARG A 45 -4.32 -14.82 3.78
C ARG A 45 -3.20 -15.45 2.97
N VAL A 46 -2.24 -16.07 3.64
CA VAL A 46 -1.15 -16.80 2.97
C VAL A 46 -1.74 -17.95 2.15
N THR A 47 -1.42 -17.98 0.86
CA THR A 47 -1.89 -19.01 -0.07
C THR A 47 -1.07 -20.29 0.07
N ARG A 48 -1.74 -21.42 -0.10
CA ARG A 48 -1.06 -22.71 -0.34
C ARG A 48 -0.59 -22.78 -1.80
N ARG A 49 0.34 -23.69 -2.12
CA ARG A 49 0.80 -23.90 -3.52
C ARG A 49 -0.42 -24.19 -4.42
N GLY A 50 -0.59 -23.38 -5.47
CA GLY A 50 -1.69 -23.50 -6.43
C GLY A 50 -3.04 -22.91 -5.97
N GLU A 51 -3.10 -22.30 -4.78
CA GLU A 51 -4.33 -21.69 -4.26
C GLU A 51 -4.44 -20.22 -4.69
N THR A 52 -5.63 -19.81 -5.17
CA THR A 52 -5.89 -18.40 -5.49
C THR A 52 -6.05 -17.57 -4.20
N PRO A 53 -5.77 -16.25 -4.22
CA PRO A 53 -5.96 -15.42 -3.03
C PRO A 53 -7.39 -15.46 -2.49
N SER A 54 -8.42 -15.47 -3.34
CA SER A 54 -9.82 -15.56 -2.92
C SER A 54 -10.18 -16.94 -2.36
N ASP A 55 -9.61 -18.02 -2.87
CA ASP A 55 -9.78 -19.36 -2.28
C ASP A 55 -9.16 -19.45 -0.89
N ALA A 56 -7.98 -18.86 -0.69
CA ALA A 56 -7.36 -18.79 0.64
C ALA A 56 -8.29 -18.07 1.63
N LEU A 57 -8.82 -16.90 1.24
CA LEU A 57 -9.77 -16.15 2.06
C LEU A 57 -11.06 -16.94 2.35
N LEU A 58 -11.62 -17.64 1.36
CA LEU A 58 -12.79 -18.50 1.56
C LEU A 58 -12.49 -19.67 2.50
N ARG A 59 -11.29 -20.24 2.41
CA ARG A 59 -10.87 -21.39 3.23
C ARG A 59 -10.71 -21.03 4.70
N GLY A 60 -10.09 -19.88 5.00
CA GLY A 60 -9.64 -19.58 6.36
C GLY A 60 -10.08 -18.21 6.89
N GLY A 61 -10.90 -17.46 6.16
CA GLY A 61 -11.17 -16.07 6.48
C GLY A 61 -9.94 -15.16 6.29
N ILE A 62 -10.06 -13.92 6.77
CA ILE A 62 -8.99 -12.93 6.73
C ILE A 62 -7.93 -13.29 7.79
N GLU A 63 -6.66 -13.23 7.41
CA GLU A 63 -5.52 -13.46 8.32
C GLU A 63 -4.81 -12.16 8.66
N TYR A 64 -4.62 -11.30 7.66
CA TYR A 64 -4.01 -9.99 7.81
C TYR A 64 -4.57 -9.01 6.77
N ILE A 65 -4.23 -7.74 6.92
CA ILE A 65 -4.57 -6.68 5.96
C ILE A 65 -3.30 -6.14 5.29
N GLU A 66 -3.43 -5.76 4.03
CA GLU A 66 -2.37 -5.10 3.26
C GLU A 66 -2.81 -3.66 2.95
N VAL A 67 -2.18 -2.69 3.60
CA VAL A 67 -2.38 -1.25 3.32
C VAL A 67 -1.46 -0.85 2.17
N ARG A 68 -2.02 -0.23 1.12
CA ARG A 68 -1.33 0.03 -0.16
C ARG A 68 -1.32 1.50 -0.56
N SER A 69 -1.72 2.38 0.35
CA SER A 69 -1.86 3.82 0.11
C SER A 69 -0.66 4.65 0.54
N LEU A 70 0.45 4.02 0.93
CA LEU A 70 1.69 4.73 1.24
C LEU A 70 2.48 4.98 -0.05
N ASP A 71 2.77 6.25 -0.31
CA ASP A 71 3.82 6.63 -1.25
C ASP A 71 5.20 6.30 -0.67
N ILE A 72 6.21 6.16 -1.54
CA ILE A 72 7.60 6.02 -1.12
C ILE A 72 8.00 7.27 -0.33
N ASN A 73 8.50 7.09 0.89
CA ASN A 73 9.03 8.16 1.71
C ASN A 73 10.39 8.63 1.12
N PRO A 74 10.47 9.83 0.53
CA PRO A 74 11.70 10.31 -0.10
C PRO A 74 12.76 10.74 0.92
N PHE A 75 12.43 10.74 2.22
CA PHE A 75 13.31 11.15 3.32
C PHE A 75 13.92 9.96 4.07
N SER A 76 13.66 8.74 3.62
CA SER A 76 14.25 7.51 4.14
C SER A 76 14.99 6.75 3.04
N PRO A 77 16.21 6.23 3.30
CA PRO A 77 16.97 5.45 2.30
C PRO A 77 16.27 4.16 1.88
N ILE A 78 15.37 3.63 2.73
CA ILE A 78 14.61 2.40 2.47
C ILE A 78 13.16 2.67 2.03
N GLY A 79 12.80 3.95 1.80
CA GLY A 79 11.47 4.34 1.30
C GLY A 79 10.34 4.27 2.32
N VAL A 80 10.63 3.95 3.58
CA VAL A 80 9.71 3.93 4.73
C VAL A 80 10.48 4.19 6.02
N ASP A 81 9.84 4.70 7.07
CA ASP A 81 10.48 4.85 8.39
C ASP A 81 9.61 4.34 9.55
N ALA A 82 10.20 4.31 10.74
CA ALA A 82 9.52 3.83 11.94
C ALA A 82 8.35 4.72 12.38
N GLN A 83 8.36 6.03 12.06
CA GLN A 83 7.25 6.93 12.37
C GLN A 83 6.00 6.51 11.57
N GLN A 84 6.15 6.25 10.28
CA GLN A 84 5.05 5.78 9.42
C GLN A 84 4.48 4.44 9.90
N VAL A 85 5.35 3.48 10.25
CA VAL A 85 4.92 2.16 10.74
C VAL A 85 4.15 2.29 12.05
N ARG A 86 4.68 3.04 13.02
CA ARG A 86 4.01 3.24 14.32
C ARG A 86 2.68 3.98 14.18
N PHE A 87 2.60 4.96 13.29
CA PHE A 87 1.33 5.62 12.98
C PHE A 87 0.31 4.63 12.42
N LEU A 88 0.72 3.75 11.49
CA LEU A 88 -0.17 2.74 10.93
C LEU A 88 -0.63 1.72 11.97
N ASP A 89 0.22 1.30 12.92
CA ASP A 89 -0.21 0.45 14.04
C ASP A 89 -1.37 1.11 14.81
N LEU A 90 -1.19 2.38 15.19
CA LEU A 90 -2.21 3.14 15.93
C LEU A 90 -3.50 3.27 15.13
N PHE A 91 -3.38 3.65 13.86
CA PHE A 91 -4.53 3.89 13.01
C PHE A 91 -5.29 2.58 12.71
N MET A 92 -4.59 1.47 12.46
CA MET A 92 -5.22 0.17 12.22
C MET A 92 -5.91 -0.39 13.47
N VAL A 93 -5.31 -0.23 14.66
CA VAL A 93 -5.96 -0.59 15.92
C VAL A 93 -7.21 0.25 16.13
N TRP A 94 -7.14 1.56 15.90
CA TRP A 94 -8.33 2.43 15.99
C TRP A 94 -9.44 2.01 15.01
N CYS A 95 -9.09 1.69 13.75
CA CYS A 95 -10.05 1.18 12.77
C CYS A 95 -10.71 -0.14 13.20
N ALA A 96 -10.03 -0.98 13.99
CA ALA A 96 -10.60 -2.21 14.53
C ALA A 96 -11.50 -1.97 15.75
N LEU A 97 -11.36 -0.83 16.44
CA LEU A 97 -12.13 -0.46 17.63
C LEU A 97 -13.37 0.38 17.30
N ALA A 98 -13.30 1.21 16.27
CA ALA A 98 -14.39 2.09 15.89
C ALA A 98 -15.56 1.29 15.25
N ASP A 99 -16.79 1.60 15.68
CA ASP A 99 -17.98 1.04 15.05
C ASP A 99 -18.04 1.46 13.57
N ALA A 100 -18.15 0.48 12.68
CA ALA A 100 -18.20 0.67 11.23
C ALA A 100 -19.45 -0.01 10.66
N PRO A 101 -20.54 0.73 10.43
CA PRO A 101 -21.73 0.19 9.77
C PRO A 101 -21.40 -0.42 8.41
N GLU A 102 -22.19 -1.41 7.99
CA GLU A 102 -22.08 -1.94 6.63
C GLU A 102 -22.31 -0.81 5.61
N MET A 103 -21.53 -0.83 4.53
CA MET A 103 -21.61 0.15 3.46
C MET A 103 -21.94 -0.54 2.14
N SER A 104 -22.92 -0.01 1.42
CA SER A 104 -23.19 -0.31 0.02
C SER A 104 -22.06 0.17 -0.90
N SER A 105 -22.07 -0.29 -2.15
CA SER A 105 -21.11 0.18 -3.16
C SER A 105 -21.15 1.69 -3.39
N ASP A 106 -22.34 2.30 -3.30
CA ASP A 106 -22.52 3.75 -3.49
C ASP A 106 -21.99 4.53 -2.28
N GLU A 107 -22.20 4.03 -1.07
CA GLU A 107 -21.62 4.62 0.16
C GLU A 107 -20.08 4.50 0.16
N LEU A 108 -19.55 3.36 -0.27
CA LEU A 108 -18.11 3.19 -0.47
C LEU A 108 -17.55 4.18 -1.50
N LEU A 109 -18.29 4.45 -2.58
CA LEU A 109 -17.92 5.46 -3.56
C LEU A 109 -17.95 6.87 -2.94
N CYS A 110 -18.95 7.18 -2.12
CA CYS A 110 -19.05 8.44 -1.41
C CYS A 110 -17.83 8.72 -0.51
N THR A 111 -17.26 7.69 0.15
CA THR A 111 -16.05 7.87 0.98
C THR A 111 -14.85 8.42 0.18
N ARG A 112 -14.80 8.15 -1.14
CA ARG A 112 -13.73 8.67 -2.03
C ARG A 112 -13.77 10.19 -2.19
N THR A 113 -14.87 10.85 -1.85
CA THR A 113 -14.98 12.32 -1.92
C THR A 113 -13.93 12.98 -1.05
N ASN A 114 -13.77 12.53 0.20
CA ASN A 114 -12.75 13.07 1.10
C ASN A 114 -11.35 12.67 0.65
N TRP A 115 -11.15 11.44 0.16
CA TRP A 115 -9.87 11.02 -0.41
C TRP A 115 -9.44 11.96 -1.54
N ASN A 116 -10.31 12.23 -2.52
CA ASN A 116 -9.99 13.10 -3.65
C ASN A 116 -9.67 14.54 -3.22
N ARG A 117 -10.39 15.08 -2.23
CA ARG A 117 -10.08 16.40 -1.66
C ARG A 117 -8.68 16.42 -1.03
N VAL A 118 -8.34 15.40 -0.25
CA VAL A 118 -7.03 15.30 0.41
C VAL A 118 -5.90 15.07 -0.61
N ILE A 119 -6.13 14.22 -1.61
CA ILE A 119 -5.17 13.92 -2.68
C ILE A 119 -4.82 15.18 -3.48
N LEU A 120 -5.83 15.93 -3.93
CA LEU A 120 -5.62 17.04 -4.87
C LEU A 120 -5.27 18.35 -4.17
N GLU A 121 -5.85 18.61 -2.98
CA GLU A 121 -5.70 19.88 -2.28
C GLU A 121 -5.65 19.75 -0.76
N GLY A 122 -5.21 18.61 -0.21
CA GLY A 122 -5.22 18.34 1.24
C GLY A 122 -4.46 19.33 2.13
N ARG A 123 -3.52 20.10 1.56
CA ARG A 123 -2.76 21.15 2.26
C ARG A 123 -3.37 22.54 2.14
N LYS A 124 -4.49 22.69 1.43
CA LYS A 124 -5.15 23.99 1.23
C LYS A 124 -5.67 24.53 2.57
N PRO A 125 -5.27 25.75 2.98
CA PRO A 125 -5.80 26.37 4.18
C PRO A 125 -7.33 26.48 4.15
N GLY A 126 -7.98 26.10 5.25
CA GLY A 126 -9.45 26.12 5.36
C GLY A 126 -10.18 25.00 4.62
N LEU A 127 -9.48 23.96 4.12
CA LEU A 127 -10.13 22.80 3.54
C LEU A 127 -11.10 22.14 4.54
N THR A 128 -12.31 21.81 4.06
CA THR A 128 -13.33 21.10 4.83
C THR A 128 -13.63 19.72 4.23
N LEU A 129 -14.05 18.81 5.10
CA LEU A 129 -14.46 17.44 4.80
C LEU A 129 -15.96 17.25 5.12
N GLY A 130 -16.57 16.22 4.55
CA GLY A 130 -17.97 15.84 4.78
C GLY A 130 -18.10 14.40 5.28
N ILE A 131 -19.31 13.98 5.63
CA ILE A 131 -19.63 12.57 5.91
C ILE A 131 -20.19 11.98 4.60
N GLY A 132 -19.51 10.98 4.04
CA GLY A 132 -19.89 10.40 2.75
C GLY A 132 -20.00 11.46 1.64
N CYS A 133 -21.19 11.58 1.04
CA CYS A 133 -21.49 12.53 -0.03
C CYS A 133 -22.13 13.85 0.47
N GLU A 134 -22.24 14.05 1.78
CA GLU A 134 -22.80 15.28 2.35
C GLU A 134 -21.89 16.50 2.11
N SER A 135 -22.48 17.68 2.26
CA SER A 135 -21.77 18.96 2.15
C SER A 135 -20.58 19.04 3.11
N ALA A 136 -19.47 19.59 2.62
CA ALA A 136 -18.23 19.72 3.37
C ALA A 136 -18.35 20.82 4.44
N GLN A 137 -18.31 20.43 5.71
CA GLN A 137 -18.54 21.36 6.83
C GLN A 137 -17.54 21.20 7.97
N PHE A 138 -16.74 20.12 7.98
CA PHE A 138 -15.81 19.83 9.06
C PHE A 138 -14.38 20.25 8.66
N PRO A 139 -13.75 21.23 9.32
CA PRO A 139 -12.38 21.63 8.99
C PRO A 139 -11.42 20.45 9.14
N LEU A 140 -10.59 20.20 8.12
CA LEU A 140 -9.67 19.04 8.08
C LEU A 140 -8.78 18.98 9.33
N ALA A 141 -8.23 20.12 9.76
CA ALA A 141 -7.37 20.19 10.93
C ALA A 141 -8.09 19.73 12.21
N GLN A 142 -9.37 20.09 12.38
CA GLN A 142 -10.15 19.68 13.54
C GLN A 142 -10.46 18.18 13.51
N VAL A 143 -10.84 17.64 12.34
CA VAL A 143 -11.06 16.20 12.16
C VAL A 143 -9.80 15.40 12.49
N GLY A 144 -8.63 15.86 12.03
CA GLY A 144 -7.35 15.26 12.36
C GLY A 144 -7.04 15.27 13.85
N LYS A 145 -7.24 16.40 14.53
CA LYS A 145 -7.04 16.53 15.97
C LYS A 145 -7.97 15.63 16.78
N ASP A 146 -9.23 15.50 16.36
CA ASP A 146 -10.19 14.62 17.02
C ASP A 146 -9.79 13.15 16.87
N LEU A 147 -9.38 12.72 15.67
CA LEU A 147 -8.80 11.38 15.45
C LEU A 147 -7.56 11.15 16.33
N PHE A 148 -6.64 12.10 16.37
CA PHE A 148 -5.40 11.97 17.14
C PHE A 148 -5.61 11.92 18.65
N ARG A 149 -6.71 12.49 19.17
CA ARG A 149 -7.10 12.32 20.57
C ARG A 149 -7.34 10.84 20.89
N ASP A 150 -7.97 10.10 19.98
CA ASP A 150 -8.19 8.67 20.15
C ASP A 150 -6.91 7.87 19.92
N LEU A 151 -6.13 8.19 18.87
CA LEU A 151 -4.84 7.54 18.61
C LEU A 151 -3.88 7.68 19.79
N ARG A 152 -3.91 8.82 20.50
CA ARG A 152 -3.10 9.04 21.72
C ARG A 152 -3.44 8.03 22.83
N ARG A 153 -4.71 7.64 22.97
CA ARG A 153 -5.15 6.65 23.98
C ARG A 153 -4.68 5.24 23.60
N VAL A 154 -4.71 4.91 22.30
CA VAL A 154 -4.12 3.67 21.79
C VAL A 154 -2.61 3.66 22.03
N ALA A 155 -1.93 4.77 21.73
CA ALA A 155 -0.49 4.92 21.92
C ALA A 155 -0.05 4.73 23.37
N GLN A 156 -0.77 5.32 24.33
CA GLN A 156 -0.54 5.11 25.76
C GLN A 156 -0.62 3.64 26.16
N THR A 157 -1.57 2.89 25.57
CA THR A 157 -1.75 1.46 25.85
C THR A 157 -0.56 0.66 25.31
N LEU A 158 -0.18 0.87 24.05
CA LEU A 158 0.96 0.19 23.42
C LEU A 158 2.29 0.51 24.13
N ASP A 159 2.54 1.79 24.44
CA ASP A 159 3.73 2.22 25.17
C ASP A 159 3.79 1.62 26.59
N SER A 160 2.65 1.45 27.26
CA SER A 160 2.61 0.83 28.60
C SER A 160 3.01 -0.67 28.58
N ILE A 161 2.80 -1.36 27.46
CA ILE A 161 3.11 -2.77 27.28
C ILE A 161 4.58 -2.95 26.86
N HIS A 162 5.04 -2.14 25.89
CA HIS A 162 6.39 -2.27 25.33
C HIS A 162 7.46 -1.50 26.12
N GLY A 163 7.05 -0.55 26.97
CA GLY A 163 7.93 0.40 27.63
C GLY A 163 8.34 1.56 26.71
N GLY A 164 8.65 2.70 27.32
CA GLY A 164 9.02 3.92 26.59
C GLY A 164 7.83 4.81 26.24
N GLN A 165 8.00 5.67 25.23
CA GLN A 165 7.02 6.68 24.79
C GLN A 165 6.99 6.84 23.26
N ALA A 166 7.41 5.81 22.53
CA ALA A 166 7.66 5.92 21.09
C ALA A 166 6.37 6.15 20.29
N TYR A 167 5.26 5.49 20.65
CA TYR A 167 3.99 5.71 19.98
C TYR A 167 3.40 7.08 20.32
N GLN A 168 3.51 7.51 21.58
CA GLN A 168 3.10 8.85 21.99
C GLN A 168 3.89 9.94 21.23
N GLN A 169 5.21 9.83 21.14
CA GLN A 169 6.03 10.80 20.39
C GLN A 169 5.57 10.94 18.93
N VAL A 170 5.27 9.83 18.26
CA VAL A 170 4.70 9.85 16.89
C VAL A 170 3.37 10.58 16.82
N CYS A 171 2.49 10.43 17.82
CA CYS A 171 1.26 11.23 17.89
C CYS A 171 1.56 12.73 17.98
N ASP A 172 2.49 13.15 18.83
CA ASP A 172 2.80 14.57 19.03
C ASP A 172 3.41 15.20 17.76
N GLU A 173 4.33 14.48 17.11
CA GLU A 173 4.97 14.90 15.87
C GLU A 173 3.97 15.06 14.72
N LEU A 174 3.13 14.05 14.49
CA LEU A 174 2.20 14.06 13.37
C LEU A 174 0.97 14.95 13.59
N LEU A 175 0.59 15.19 14.85
CA LEU A 175 -0.49 16.12 15.19
C LEU A 175 -0.17 17.54 14.71
N ALA A 176 1.11 17.94 14.78
CA ALA A 176 1.56 19.27 14.36
C ALA A 176 1.29 19.54 12.87
N CYS A 177 1.26 18.51 12.01
CA CYS A 177 0.98 18.64 10.57
C CYS A 177 -0.42 19.19 10.26
N PHE A 178 -1.37 19.07 11.20
CA PHE A 178 -2.73 19.63 11.03
C PHE A 178 -2.78 21.14 11.28
N ASP A 179 -1.88 21.65 12.12
CA ASP A 179 -1.72 23.09 12.35
C ASP A 179 -0.77 23.73 11.34
N ASP A 180 0.27 23.00 10.94
CA ASP A 180 1.23 23.42 9.93
C ASP A 180 1.37 22.37 8.81
N PRO A 181 0.64 22.53 7.70
CA PRO A 181 0.73 21.64 6.55
C PRO A 181 2.13 21.58 5.90
N GLU A 182 3.01 22.55 6.18
CA GLU A 182 4.38 22.58 5.64
C GLU A 182 5.32 21.53 6.25
N LEU A 183 4.89 20.88 7.33
CA LEU A 183 5.59 19.75 7.96
C LEU A 183 5.34 18.41 7.23
N THR A 184 4.25 18.33 6.45
CA THR A 184 3.90 17.11 5.72
C THR A 184 4.94 16.74 4.66
N PHE A 185 5.02 15.45 4.32
CA PHE A 185 5.96 14.98 3.29
C PHE A 185 5.74 15.65 1.95
N SER A 186 4.48 15.83 1.54
CA SER A 186 4.14 16.44 0.26
C SER A 186 4.55 17.91 0.17
N ALA A 187 4.45 18.69 1.26
CA ALA A 187 4.99 20.05 1.29
C ALA A 187 6.51 20.07 1.17
N ARG A 188 7.19 19.26 2.00
CA ARG A 188 8.65 19.17 2.03
C ARG A 188 9.23 18.76 0.69
N ILE A 189 8.68 17.74 0.04
CA ILE A 189 9.20 17.25 -1.24
C ILE A 189 8.83 18.18 -2.39
N LEU A 190 7.66 18.83 -2.34
CA LEU A 190 7.28 19.80 -3.38
C LEU A 190 8.25 20.98 -3.42
N ARG A 191 8.75 21.46 -2.27
CA ARG A 191 9.79 22.51 -2.23
C ARG A 191 11.05 22.08 -3.00
N SER A 192 11.55 20.88 -2.72
CA SER A 192 12.69 20.29 -3.44
C SER A 192 12.41 20.18 -4.95
N MET A 193 11.22 19.72 -5.33
CA MET A 193 10.84 19.56 -6.73
C MET A 193 10.64 20.89 -7.48
N ILE A 194 10.24 21.97 -6.79
CA ILE A 194 10.16 23.31 -7.38
C ILE A 194 11.56 23.85 -7.65
N GLU A 195 12.51 23.62 -6.74
CA GLU A 195 13.87 24.14 -6.84
C GLU A 195 14.73 23.36 -7.84
N GLU A 196 14.67 22.03 -7.83
CA GLU A 196 15.57 21.15 -8.59
C GLU A 196 14.87 20.37 -9.72
N GLY A 197 13.54 20.45 -9.80
CA GLY A 197 12.74 19.54 -10.63
C GLY A 197 12.69 18.12 -10.05
N ILE A 198 11.72 17.32 -10.53
CA ILE A 198 11.57 15.92 -10.11
C ILE A 198 12.85 15.11 -10.39
N GLY A 199 13.43 15.30 -11.59
CA GLY A 199 14.65 14.58 -12.00
C GLY A 199 15.87 14.97 -11.17
N GLY A 200 16.03 16.24 -10.81
CA GLY A 200 17.14 16.72 -9.97
C GLY A 200 17.02 16.19 -8.55
N THR A 201 15.87 16.40 -7.92
CA THR A 201 15.56 15.88 -6.58
C THR A 201 15.79 14.37 -6.50
N GLY A 202 15.24 13.62 -7.48
CA GLY A 202 15.35 12.16 -7.50
C GLY A 202 16.79 11.66 -7.64
N ARG A 203 17.60 12.29 -8.51
CA ARG A 203 19.03 11.92 -8.66
C ARG A 203 19.83 12.24 -7.41
N ALA A 204 19.63 13.41 -6.82
CA ALA A 204 20.32 13.81 -5.60
C ALA A 204 20.04 12.87 -4.42
N LEU A 205 18.77 12.49 -4.23
CA LEU A 205 18.37 11.50 -3.22
C LEU A 205 18.95 10.11 -3.52
N ALA A 206 18.87 9.66 -4.78
CA ALA A 206 19.38 8.34 -5.18
C ALA A 206 20.89 8.22 -4.95
N ASP A 207 21.68 9.23 -5.32
CA ASP A 207 23.14 9.22 -5.14
C ASP A 207 23.51 9.23 -3.65
N ARG A 208 22.79 10.02 -2.84
CA ARG A 208 22.96 10.06 -1.38
C ARG A 208 22.69 8.69 -0.75
N TYR A 209 21.52 8.12 -1.03
CA TYR A 209 21.12 6.85 -0.43
C TYR A 209 21.94 5.67 -0.94
N ARG A 210 22.35 5.68 -2.21
CA ARG A 210 23.31 4.70 -2.74
C ARG A 210 24.63 4.74 -1.96
N THR A 211 25.14 5.92 -1.66
CA THR A 211 26.42 6.06 -0.93
C THR A 211 26.26 5.54 0.49
N GLN A 212 25.23 6.01 1.20
CA GLN A 212 24.91 5.56 2.55
C GLN A 212 24.76 4.04 2.65
N LEU A 213 23.88 3.43 1.84
CA LEU A 213 23.57 2.00 1.92
C LEU A 213 24.74 1.08 1.52
N ARG A 214 25.77 1.60 0.84
CA ARG A 214 26.98 0.83 0.52
C ARG A 214 28.02 0.85 1.64
N GLU A 215 27.96 1.85 2.50
CA GLU A 215 28.93 2.04 3.59
C GLU A 215 28.43 1.47 4.92
N GLU A 216 27.12 1.35 5.10
CA GLU A 216 26.51 0.73 6.28
C GLU A 216 26.78 -0.78 6.32
N PRO A 217 27.33 -1.31 7.44
CA PRO A 217 27.53 -2.74 7.61
C PRO A 217 26.19 -3.45 7.81
N LEU A 218 26.10 -4.72 7.38
CA LEU A 218 24.91 -5.53 7.62
C LEU A 218 24.74 -5.85 9.11
N GLU A 219 23.50 -5.76 9.60
CA GLU A 219 23.21 -5.94 11.03
C GLU A 219 22.55 -7.29 11.37
N ILE A 220 21.66 -7.80 10.49
CA ILE A 220 20.88 -9.02 10.72
C ILE A 220 21.31 -10.15 9.78
N LEU A 221 21.25 -9.89 8.47
CA LEU A 221 21.67 -10.85 7.45
C LEU A 221 23.15 -10.70 7.16
N SER A 222 23.84 -11.81 6.92
CA SER A 222 25.23 -11.82 6.44
C SER A 222 25.27 -11.92 4.92
N GLU A 223 26.45 -11.69 4.33
CA GLU A 223 26.67 -11.93 2.90
C GLU A 223 26.43 -13.41 2.53
N ASP A 224 26.81 -14.33 3.41
CA ASP A 224 26.59 -15.76 3.22
C ASP A 224 25.10 -16.13 3.16
N ASP A 225 24.24 -15.45 3.94
CA ASP A 225 22.79 -15.65 3.89
C ASP A 225 22.22 -15.26 2.51
N PHE A 226 22.68 -14.14 1.94
CA PHE A 226 22.28 -13.71 0.59
C PHE A 226 22.78 -14.68 -0.49
N ILE A 227 24.00 -15.17 -0.37
CA ILE A 227 24.57 -16.17 -1.30
C ILE A 227 23.78 -17.48 -1.24
N ALA A 228 23.49 -17.96 -0.03
CA ALA A 228 22.73 -19.18 0.17
C ALA A 228 21.31 -19.07 -0.42
N GLU A 229 20.61 -17.95 -0.19
CA GLU A 229 19.26 -17.76 -0.73
C GLU A 229 19.26 -17.50 -2.25
N ARG A 230 20.29 -16.87 -2.80
CA ARG A 230 20.50 -16.81 -4.25
C ARG A 230 20.57 -18.21 -4.85
N ASP A 231 21.42 -19.08 -4.30
CA ASP A 231 21.62 -20.42 -4.85
C ASP A 231 20.37 -21.30 -4.66
N ALA A 232 19.72 -21.21 -3.50
CA ALA A 232 18.49 -21.92 -3.21
C ALA A 232 17.33 -21.46 -4.12
N SER A 233 17.18 -20.15 -4.37
CA SER A 233 16.12 -19.63 -5.26
C SER A 233 16.29 -20.09 -6.70
N VAL A 234 17.53 -20.09 -7.23
CA VAL A 234 17.84 -20.64 -8.56
C VAL A 234 17.56 -22.13 -8.63
N ALA A 235 17.90 -22.90 -7.59
CA ALA A 235 17.59 -24.33 -7.56
C ALA A 235 16.08 -24.59 -7.53
N ARG A 236 15.30 -23.80 -6.78
CA ARG A 236 13.83 -23.88 -6.77
C ARG A 236 13.24 -23.54 -8.14
N GLN A 237 13.75 -22.52 -8.84
CA GLN A 237 13.32 -22.20 -10.20
C GLN A 237 13.57 -23.37 -11.17
N LYS A 238 14.81 -23.90 -11.21
CA LYS A 238 15.15 -25.05 -12.08
C LYS A 238 14.28 -26.27 -11.81
N LYS A 239 13.94 -26.50 -10.54
CA LYS A 239 13.04 -27.59 -10.16
C LYS A 239 11.65 -27.39 -10.74
N VAL A 240 11.09 -26.17 -10.70
CA VAL A 240 9.80 -25.86 -11.33
C VAL A 240 9.88 -26.09 -12.84
N GLU A 241 10.91 -25.55 -13.51
CA GLU A 241 11.11 -25.71 -14.96
C GLU A 241 11.26 -27.19 -15.39
N ALA A 242 11.84 -28.04 -14.54
CA ALA A 242 11.99 -29.47 -14.82
C ALA A 242 10.75 -30.31 -14.44
N GLU A 243 9.90 -29.81 -13.54
CA GLU A 243 8.63 -30.45 -13.14
C GLU A 243 7.49 -30.19 -14.13
N ASP A 244 7.62 -29.19 -15.01
CA ASP A 244 6.62 -28.87 -16.02
C ASP A 244 6.48 -30.01 -17.04
N SER A 245 5.30 -30.60 -17.09
CA SER A 245 4.97 -31.74 -17.97
C SER A 245 4.08 -31.39 -19.16
N GLU A 246 3.54 -30.17 -19.20
CA GLU A 246 2.63 -29.68 -20.22
C GLU A 246 3.17 -28.42 -20.91
N PRO A 247 2.85 -28.18 -22.19
CA PRO A 247 3.23 -26.94 -22.86
C PRO A 247 2.53 -25.74 -22.21
N PHE A 248 3.16 -24.57 -22.29
CA PHE A 248 2.64 -23.34 -21.68
C PHE A 248 1.21 -23.00 -22.13
N GLU A 249 0.85 -23.25 -23.38
CA GLU A 249 -0.48 -23.00 -23.92
C GLU A 249 -1.55 -23.85 -23.25
N ALA A 250 -1.24 -25.11 -22.89
CA ALA A 250 -2.15 -25.99 -22.17
C ALA A 250 -2.32 -25.55 -20.71
N LEU A 251 -1.21 -25.15 -20.06
CA LEU A 251 -1.24 -24.57 -18.72
C LEU A 251 -2.10 -23.30 -18.70
N LEU A 252 -1.88 -22.40 -19.66
CA LEU A 252 -2.61 -21.15 -19.78
C LEU A 252 -4.11 -21.40 -19.97
N ALA A 253 -4.51 -22.32 -20.85
CA ALA A 253 -5.93 -22.64 -21.07
C ALA A 253 -6.65 -23.17 -19.81
N ARG A 254 -5.92 -23.75 -18.85
CA ARG A 254 -6.46 -24.23 -17.57
C ARG A 254 -6.62 -23.12 -16.53
N HIS A 255 -5.81 -22.06 -16.61
CA HIS A 255 -5.70 -21.03 -15.56
C HIS A 255 -6.13 -19.62 -16.00
N ALA A 256 -6.31 -19.38 -17.30
CA ALA A 256 -6.69 -18.08 -17.88
C ALA A 256 -8.21 -17.85 -17.94
#